data_AF-A0A8T3LEX4-F1
#
_entry.id   AF-A0A8T3LEX4-F1
#
_cell.length_a   1.000
_cell.length_b   1.000
_cell.length_c   1.000
_cell.angle_alpha   90.00
_cell.angle_beta   90.00
_cell.angle_gamma   90.00
#
_symmetry.space_group_name_H-M   'P 1'
#
loop_
_entity.id
_entity.type
_entity.pdbx_description
1 polymer ?
#
loop_
_entity_poly.entity_id
_entity_poly.type
_entity_poly.pdbx_seq_one_letter_code
_entity_poly.pdbx_strand_id
1 'polypeptide(L)' 'SGAFVWTTYAALQSLQAGLNQSDDPAEIAKYLKANSVDTVMGPLTWDEKGDLKGFEFGVFDWHANGTATDAK' A
#
# COMPACT_ATOMS: atom_id res chain seq x y z
N SER A 1 14.94 -5.07 -4.37
CA SER A 1 14.04 -3.99 -4.83
C SER A 1 13.82 -3.03 -3.67
N GLY A 2 13.87 -1.72 -3.92
CA GLY A 2 13.73 -0.70 -2.87
C GLY A 2 12.27 -0.44 -2.48
N ALA A 3 12.07 0.29 -1.38
CA ALA A 3 10.76 0.58 -0.79
C ALA A 3 9.72 1.13 -1.79
N PHE A 4 10.15 1.96 -2.75
CA PHE A 4 9.25 2.59 -3.73
C PHE A 4 8.70 1.62 -4.79
N VAL A 5 9.37 0.50 -5.04
CA VAL A 5 8.87 -0.52 -5.99
C VAL A 5 7.62 -1.16 -5.42
N TRP A 6 7.64 -1.50 -4.13
CA TRP A 6 6.54 -2.17 -3.45
C TRP A 6 5.33 -1.27 -3.25
N THR A 7 5.55 -0.01 -2.85
CA THR A 7 4.44 0.95 -2.68
C THR A 7 3.75 1.24 -4.00
N THR A 8 4.51 1.38 -5.09
CA THR A 8 3.92 1.59 -6.42
C THR A 8 3.14 0.37 -6.90
N TYR A 9 3.66 -0.83 -6.66
CA TYR A 9 2.94 -2.06 -7.02
C TYR A 9 1.64 -2.22 -6.23
N ALA A 10 1.68 -1.96 -4.92
CA ALA A 10 0.49 -1.99 -4.06
C ALA A 10 -0.56 -0.95 -4.49
N ALA A 11 -0.14 0.24 -4.97
CA ALA A 11 -1.04 1.25 -5.52
C ALA A 11 -1.77 0.75 -6.79
N LEU A 12 -1.07 0.04 -7.68
CA LEU A 12 -1.69 -0.56 -8.86
C LEU A 12 -2.68 -1.68 -8.49
N GLN A 13 -2.35 -2.52 -7.52
CA GLN A 13 -3.27 -3.53 -6.99
C GLN A 13 -4.53 -2.89 -6.40
N SER A 14 -4.35 -1.79 -5.65
CA SER A 14 -5.46 -1.01 -5.07
C SER A 14 -6.35 -0.41 -6.17
N LEU A 15 -5.74 0.19 -7.20
CA LEU A 15 -6.48 0.73 -8.33
C LEU A 15 -7.27 -0.36 -9.06
N GLN A 16 -6.67 -1.52 -9.30
CA GLN A 16 -7.36 -2.64 -9.95
C GLN A 16 -8.56 -3.14 -9.12
N ALA A 17 -8.43 -3.23 -7.79
CA ALA A 17 -9.53 -3.60 -6.92
C ALA A 17 -10.71 -2.61 -7.04
N GLY A 18 -10.41 -1.31 -7.10
CA GLY A 18 -11.42 -0.27 -7.34
C GLY A 18 -12.07 -0.35 -8.72
N LEU A 19 -11.27 -0.54 -9.77
CA LEU A 19 -11.75 -0.64 -11.15
C LEU A 19 -12.66 -1.87 -11.38
N ASN A 20 -12.51 -2.92 -10.58
CA ASN A 20 -13.43 -4.06 -10.60
C ASN A 20 -14.84 -3.72 -10.07
N GLN A 21 -15.02 -2.56 -9.43
CA GLN A 21 -16.28 -2.13 -8.84
C GLN A 21 -16.95 -1.01 -9.64
N SER A 22 -16.17 -0.11 -10.24
CA SER A 22 -16.67 1.04 -11.00
C SER A 22 -15.58 1.62 -11.90
N ASP A 23 -15.97 2.33 -12.95
CA ASP A 23 -15.11 3.21 -13.76
C ASP A 23 -15.19 4.69 -13.32
N ASP A 24 -16.18 5.05 -12.49
CA ASP A 24 -16.29 6.38 -11.88
C ASP A 24 -15.25 6.56 -10.76
N PRO A 25 -14.38 7.60 -10.82
CA PRO A 25 -13.34 7.81 -9.82
C PRO A 25 -13.85 8.04 -8.39
N ALA A 26 -15.03 8.64 -8.21
CA ALA A 26 -15.56 8.92 -6.89
C ALA A 26 -16.08 7.63 -6.22
N GLU A 27 -16.76 6.77 -6.99
CA GLU A 27 -17.18 5.46 -6.51
C GLU A 27 -15.99 4.52 -6.25
N ILE A 28 -14.92 4.60 -7.06
CA ILE A 28 -13.65 3.89 -6.78
C ILE A 28 -13.07 4.35 -5.44
N ALA A 29 -12.91 5.65 -5.23
CA ALA A 29 -12.34 6.19 -4.00
C ALA A 29 -13.18 5.82 -2.77
N LYS A 30 -14.52 5.85 -2.90
CA LYS A 30 -15.46 5.42 -1.87
C LYS A 30 -15.33 3.93 -1.56
N TYR A 31 -15.20 3.08 -2.57
CA TYR A 31 -14.95 1.65 -2.38
C TYR A 31 -13.65 1.41 -1.61
N LEU A 32 -12.55 2.04 -2.02
CA LEU A 32 -11.25 1.88 -1.36
C LEU A 32 -11.28 2.35 0.10
N LYS A 33 -11.98 3.44 0.41
CA LYS A 33 -12.12 3.92 1.80
C LYS A 33 -13.00 3.02 2.67
N ALA A 34 -13.93 2.27 2.07
CA ALA A 34 -14.86 1.41 2.79
C ALA A 34 -14.37 -0.04 2.96
N ASN A 35 -13.34 -0.45 2.23
CA ASN A 35 -12.89 -1.85 2.17
C ASN A 35 -11.40 -1.98 2.43
N SER A 36 -10.97 -3.19 2.79
CA SER A 36 -9.55 -3.53 2.77
C SER A 36 -9.16 -4.13 1.43
N VAL A 37 -7.95 -3.81 0.95
CA VAL A 37 -7.40 -4.38 -0.28
C VAL A 37 -6.12 -5.14 0.05
N ASP A 38 -6.09 -6.42 -0.30
CA ASP A 38 -4.89 -7.25 -0.18
C ASP A 38 -3.84 -6.86 -1.23
N THR A 39 -2.64 -6.53 -0.76
CA THR A 39 -1.51 -6.14 -1.62
C THR A 39 -0.25 -6.90 -1.27
N VAL A 40 0.80 -6.74 -2.07
CA VAL A 40 2.14 -7.25 -1.76
C VAL A 40 2.73 -6.68 -0.45
N MET A 41 2.20 -5.56 0.05
CA MET A 41 2.58 -4.95 1.33
C MET A 41 1.67 -5.38 2.49
N GLY A 42 0.77 -6.34 2.25
CA GLY A 42 -0.28 -6.71 3.18
C GLY A 42 -1.60 -5.98 2.91
N PRO A 43 -2.61 -6.17 3.78
CA PRO A 43 -3.92 -5.55 3.64
C PRO A 43 -3.83 -4.05 3.89
N LEU A 44 -4.16 -3.25 2.88
CA LEU A 44 -4.25 -1.80 2.99
C LEU A 44 -5.67 -1.38 3.35
N THR A 45 -5.80 -0.36 4.19
CA THR A 45 -7.06 0.32 4.51
C THR A 45 -6.81 1.82 4.58
N TRP A 46 -7.82 2.61 4.27
CA TRP A 46 -7.71 4.08 4.20
C TRP A 46 -8.64 4.76 5.21
N ASP A 47 -8.27 5.95 5.63
CA ASP A 47 -9.14 6.85 6.36
C ASP A 47 -10.01 7.73 5.43
N GLU A 48 -10.81 8.60 6.04
CA GLU A 48 -11.72 9.49 5.28
C GLU A 48 -10.96 10.46 4.37
N LYS A 49 -9.72 10.82 4.72
CA LYS A 49 -8.87 11.72 3.94
C LYS A 49 -8.16 10.98 2.81
N GLY A 50 -8.06 9.65 2.90
CA GLY A 50 -7.34 8.82 1.94
C GLY A 50 -5.92 8.49 2.39
N ASP A 51 -5.60 8.68 3.67
CA ASP A 51 -4.35 8.25 4.27
C ASP A 51 -4.43 6.77 4.65
N LEU A 52 -3.32 6.03 4.52
CA LEU A 52 -3.26 4.64 4.95
C LEU A 52 -3.36 4.54 6.47
N LYS A 53 -4.27 3.70 6.96
CA LYS A 53 -4.35 3.34 8.39
C LYS A 53 -3.32 2.27 8.70
N GLY A 54 -2.57 2.44 9.79
CA GLY A 54 -1.67 1.41 10.30
C GLY A 54 -0.48 1.10 9.38
N PHE A 55 0.00 2.09 8.61
CA PHE A 55 1.22 1.91 7.82
C PHE A 55 2.43 1.77 8.76
N GLU A 56 2.89 0.54 8.95
CA GLU A 56 4.07 0.25 9.75
C GLU A 56 5.33 0.40 8.90
N PHE A 57 6.34 1.07 9.45
CA PHE A 57 7.66 1.11 8.85
C PHE A 57 8.47 -0.09 9.35
N GLY A 58 8.98 -0.91 8.43
CA GLY A 58 10.02 -1.88 8.77
C GLY A 58 11.27 -1.16 9.29
N VAL A 59 11.84 -1.67 10.37
CA VAL A 59 13.11 -1.17 10.91
C VAL A 59 14.21 -2.06 10.37
N PHE A 60 15.25 -1.48 9.80
CA PHE A 60 16.34 -2.23 9.18
C PHE A 60 17.70 -1.74 9.67
N ASP A 61 18.60 -2.68 9.91
CA ASP A 61 20.02 -2.38 10.14
C ASP A 61 20.72 -2.15 8.81
N TRP A 62 21.38 -1.00 8.69
CA TRP A 62 22.08 -0.60 7.48
C TRP A 62 23.55 -1.04 7.51
N HIS A 63 24.00 -1.67 6.44
CA HIS A 63 25.36 -2.18 6.30
C HIS A 63 26.23 -1.25 5.43
N ALA A 64 27.54 -1.24 5.68
CA ALA A 64 28.49 -0.42 4.93
C ALA A 64 28.52 -0.71 3.42
N ASN A 65 28.09 -1.91 3.01
CA ASN A 65 27.96 -2.32 1.61
C ASN A 65 26.63 -1.89 0.95
N GLY A 66 25.81 -1.08 1.64
CA GLY A 66 24.53 -0.59 1.13
C GLY A 66 23.39 -1.59 1.17
N THR A 67 23.59 -2.76 1.81
CA THR A 67 22.50 -3.71 2.10
C THR A 67 21.83 -3.36 3.42
N ALA A 68 20.60 -3.87 3.60
CA ALA A 68 19.84 -3.71 4.81
C ALA A 68 19.28 -5.07 5.25
N THR A 69 19.34 -5.37 6.54
CA THR A 69 18.70 -6.57 7.13
C THR A 69 17.58 -6.14 8.07
N ASP A 70 16.50 -6.92 8.14
CA ASP A 70 15.43 -6.67 9.10
C ASP A 70 16.03 -6.64 10.52
N ALA A 71 15.66 -5.62 11.29
CA ALA A 71 16.13 -5.45 12.66
C ALA A 71 15.30 -6.28 13.67
N LYS A 72 14.24 -6.96 13.20
CA LYS A 72 13.45 -7.92 14.00
C LYS A 72 14.03 -9.32 14.01
#